data_AF-A0A961WF65-F1
#
_entry.id   AF-A0A961WF65-F1
#
_cell.length_a   1.000
_cell.length_b   1.000
_cell.length_c   1.000
_cell.angle_alpha   90.00
_cell.angle_beta   90.00
_cell.angle_gamma   90.00
#
_symmetry.space_group_name_H-M   'P 1'
#
loop_
_entity.id
_entity.type
_entity.pdbx_description
1 polymer ?
#
loop_
_entity_poly.entity_id
_entity_poly.type
_entity_poly.pdbx_seq_one_letter_code
_entity_poly.pdbx_strand_id
1 'polypeptide(L)'
;LWTVATASFKAETYRYLRLERPSDEDRALGVAFPDGTIHLPDWADSEWLKQLVGEQLVTIRDRRGYARQEWQKMRERNEALDTRVYARAAAWILGADRFDERIWRQLEKQAGVETAIAVSKVEPEKPTAPQAGQVTTPRRRGWKISTPKYME
;
A
#
# COMPACT_ATOMS: atom_id res chain seq x y z
N LEU A 1 2.97 -4.41 24.20
CA LEU A 1 2.15 -4.43 22.97
C LEU A 1 3.11 -4.20 21.80
N TRP A 2 3.25 -5.13 20.86
CA TRP A 2 4.11 -4.92 19.69
C TRP A 2 3.47 -3.86 18.77
N THR A 3 4.21 -2.83 18.37
CA THR A 3 3.72 -1.80 17.47
C THR A 3 3.74 -2.33 16.03
N VAL A 4 2.61 -2.81 15.56
CA VAL A 4 2.45 -3.39 14.22
C VAL A 4 2.23 -2.29 13.17
N ALA A 5 3.21 -1.40 12.98
CA ALA A 5 3.26 -0.35 11.93
C ALA A 5 1.91 0.17 11.39
N THR A 6 0.94 0.42 12.27
CA THR A 6 -0.49 0.46 11.89
C THR A 6 -0.80 1.64 11.00
N ALA A 7 -0.13 2.78 11.25
CA ALA A 7 -0.22 3.97 10.42
C ALA A 7 0.19 3.70 8.96
N SER A 8 1.21 2.87 8.73
CA SER A 8 1.68 2.52 7.39
C SER A 8 0.65 1.67 6.64
N PHE A 9 0.09 0.67 7.30
CA PHE A 9 -0.95 -0.18 6.70
C PHE A 9 -2.27 0.56 6.49
N LYS A 10 -2.62 1.52 7.36
CA LYS A 10 -3.73 2.46 7.12
C LYS A 10 -3.45 3.29 5.87
N ALA A 11 -2.31 3.96 5.78
CA ALA A 11 -1.97 4.76 4.60
C ALA A 11 -2.00 3.94 3.30
N GLU A 12 -1.46 2.73 3.33
CA GLU A 12 -1.50 1.78 2.22
C GLU A 12 -2.95 1.40 1.86
N THR A 13 -3.81 1.11 2.85
CA THR A 13 -5.25 0.86 2.65
C THR A 13 -5.90 1.99 1.86
N TYR A 14 -5.74 3.23 2.32
CA TYR A 14 -6.35 4.40 1.69
C TYR A 14 -5.78 4.67 0.30
N ARG A 15 -4.50 4.35 0.06
CA ARG A 15 -3.90 4.41 -1.28
C ARG A 15 -4.58 3.43 -2.22
N TYR A 16 -4.81 2.19 -1.78
CA TYR A 16 -5.45 1.17 -2.60
C TYR A 16 -6.95 1.41 -2.84
N LEU A 17 -7.65 2.04 -1.88
CA LEU A 17 -9.05 2.46 -2.07
C LEU A 17 -9.21 3.55 -3.15
N ARG A 18 -8.13 4.24 -3.55
CA ARG A 18 -8.14 5.25 -4.60
C ARG A 18 -7.81 4.69 -5.99
N LEU A 19 -7.49 3.40 -6.09
CA LEU A 19 -7.28 2.77 -7.39
C LEU A 19 -8.59 2.77 -8.17
N GLU A 20 -8.50 3.21 -9.42
CA GLU A 20 -9.63 3.15 -10.34
C GLU A 20 -9.95 1.70 -10.67
N ARG A 21 -11.24 1.36 -10.61
CA ARG A 21 -11.69 0.01 -10.93
C ARG A 21 -11.97 -0.08 -12.43
N PRO A 22 -11.57 -1.16 -13.10
CA PRO A 22 -11.99 -1.42 -14.47
C PRO A 22 -13.51 -1.37 -14.57
N SER A 23 -14.01 -0.72 -15.62
CA SER A 23 -15.45 -0.66 -15.90
C SER A 23 -16.01 -2.07 -16.16
N ASP A 24 -17.33 -2.22 -16.11
CA ASP A 24 -17.96 -3.51 -16.36
C ASP A 24 -17.66 -4.03 -17.77
N GLU A 25 -17.54 -3.12 -18.74
CA GLU A 25 -17.13 -3.41 -20.12
C GLU A 25 -15.68 -3.89 -20.19
N ASP A 26 -14.75 -3.18 -19.53
CA ASP A 26 -13.34 -3.60 -19.45
C ASP A 26 -13.19 -4.97 -18.79
N ARG A 27 -13.97 -5.25 -17.74
CA ARG A 27 -13.99 -6.56 -17.09
C ARG A 27 -14.53 -7.65 -18.02
N ALA A 28 -15.56 -7.36 -18.81
CA ALA A 28 -16.08 -8.29 -19.81
C ALA A 28 -15.06 -8.59 -20.91
N LEU A 29 -14.19 -7.62 -21.23
CA LEU A 29 -13.06 -7.78 -22.15
C LEU A 29 -11.83 -8.45 -21.51
N GLY A 30 -11.90 -8.83 -20.23
CA GLY A 30 -10.83 -9.52 -19.52
C GLY A 30 -9.69 -8.60 -19.05
N VAL A 31 -9.92 -7.30 -18.96
CA VAL A 31 -8.96 -6.35 -18.37
C VAL A 31 -8.77 -6.68 -16.90
N ALA A 32 -7.52 -6.90 -16.50
CA ALA A 32 -7.17 -7.23 -15.13
C ALA A 32 -7.35 -6.02 -14.20
N PHE A 33 -7.63 -6.31 -12.92
CA PHE A 33 -7.61 -5.29 -11.88
C PHE A 33 -6.18 -4.81 -11.63
N PRO A 34 -5.97 -3.49 -11.37
CA PRO A 34 -4.69 -2.99 -10.95
C PRO A 34 -4.19 -3.69 -9.67
N ASP A 35 -2.88 -3.88 -9.56
CA ASP A 35 -2.25 -4.46 -8.38
C ASP A 35 -2.62 -3.69 -7.11
N GLY A 36 -3.04 -4.44 -6.08
CA GLY A 36 -3.46 -3.87 -4.81
C GLY A 36 -4.93 -3.44 -4.77
N THR A 37 -5.72 -3.70 -5.82
CA THR A 37 -7.17 -3.50 -5.79
C THR A 37 -7.79 -4.18 -4.56
N ILE A 38 -8.59 -3.41 -3.81
CA ILE A 38 -9.39 -3.96 -2.71
C ILE A 38 -10.72 -4.46 -3.29
N HIS A 39 -10.83 -5.79 -3.38
CA HIS A 39 -12.07 -6.46 -3.74
C HIS A 39 -13.05 -6.37 -2.57
N LEU A 40 -14.25 -5.88 -2.85
CA LEU A 40 -15.33 -5.80 -1.87
C LEU A 40 -16.27 -6.97 -2.08
N PRO A 41 -16.69 -7.66 -1.01
CA PRO A 41 -17.68 -8.73 -1.13
C PRO A 41 -19.08 -8.15 -1.38
N ASP A 42 -19.95 -8.95 -1.99
CA ASP A 42 -21.31 -8.52 -2.36
C ASP A 42 -22.19 -8.17 -1.15
N TRP A 43 -21.86 -8.71 0.04
CA TRP A 43 -22.56 -8.40 1.28
C TRP A 43 -22.11 -7.08 1.94
N ALA A 44 -21.04 -6.45 1.46
CA ALA A 44 -20.52 -5.23 2.07
C ALA A 44 -21.49 -4.06 1.86
N ASP A 45 -22.22 -3.72 2.91
CA ASP A 45 -23.17 -2.62 2.90
C ASP A 45 -22.51 -1.25 3.18
N SER A 46 -23.33 -0.20 3.12
CA SER A 46 -22.87 1.16 3.38
C SER A 46 -22.31 1.37 4.78
N GLU A 47 -22.81 0.67 5.81
CA GLU A 47 -22.31 0.82 7.18
C GLU A 47 -20.96 0.14 7.35
N TRP A 48 -20.78 -1.05 6.77
CA TRP A 48 -19.49 -1.73 6.72
C TRP A 48 -18.45 -0.89 5.98
N LEU A 49 -18.81 -0.30 4.83
CA LEU A 49 -17.91 0.57 4.08
C LEU A 49 -17.53 1.82 4.88
N LYS A 50 -18.48 2.43 5.61
CA LYS A 50 -18.20 3.55 6.51
C LYS A 50 -17.26 3.18 7.66
N GLN A 51 -17.31 1.94 8.15
CA GLN A 51 -16.33 1.45 9.13
C GLN A 51 -14.96 1.21 8.50
N LEU A 52 -14.90 0.68 7.26
CA LEU A 52 -13.65 0.48 6.53
C LEU A 52 -12.90 1.79 6.30
N VAL A 53 -13.61 2.91 6.14
CA VAL A 53 -13.04 4.25 6.05
C VAL A 53 -13.22 5.08 7.33
N GLY A 54 -13.34 4.41 8.48
CA GLY A 54 -13.74 5.02 9.76
C GLY A 54 -12.72 5.96 10.41
N GLU A 55 -11.51 6.06 9.86
CA GLU A 55 -10.46 6.96 10.33
C GLU A 55 -10.03 7.95 9.23
N GLN A 56 -9.34 9.02 9.62
CA GLN A 56 -8.76 9.96 8.66
C GLN A 56 -7.40 10.44 9.13
N LEU A 57 -6.46 10.59 8.20
CA LEU A 57 -5.20 11.27 8.47
C LEU A 57 -5.44 12.79 8.46
N VAL A 58 -5.41 13.39 9.64
CA VAL A 58 -5.68 14.81 9.87
C VAL A 58 -4.38 15.54 10.18
N THR A 59 -4.20 16.73 9.62
CA THR A 59 -3.09 17.62 9.98
C THR A 59 -3.50 18.51 11.14
N ILE A 60 -2.89 18.30 12.30
CA ILE A 60 -3.10 19.10 13.51
C ILE A 60 -1.99 20.13 13.60
N ARG A 61 -2.36 21.40 13.86
CA ARG A 61 -1.41 22.46 14.18
C ARG A 61 -1.36 22.66 15.70
N ASP A 62 -0.16 22.66 16.26
CA ASP A 62 0.03 22.98 17.67
C ASP A 62 -0.05 24.50 17.92
N ARG A 63 -0.04 24.90 19.20
CA ARG A 63 -0.05 26.31 19.60
C ARG A 63 1.20 27.09 19.17
N ARG A 64 2.27 26.39 18.79
CA ARG A 64 3.55 26.94 18.32
C ARG A 64 3.63 27.00 16.78
N GLY A 65 2.56 26.58 16.08
CA GLY A 65 2.45 26.60 14.62
C GLY A 65 3.02 25.37 13.91
N TYR A 66 3.53 24.36 14.63
CA TYR A 66 4.02 23.12 14.01
C TYR A 66 2.85 22.23 13.59
N ALA A 67 2.90 21.75 12.35
CA ALA A 67 1.93 20.81 11.81
C ALA A 67 2.44 19.37 12.01
N ARG A 68 1.57 18.50 12.51
CA ARG A 68 1.80 17.04 12.56
C ARG A 68 0.59 16.30 12.03
N GLN A 69 0.81 15.15 11.41
CA GLN A 69 -0.27 14.29 10.96
C GLN A 69 -0.64 13.28 12.04
N GLU A 70 -1.93 13.05 12.23
CA GLU A 70 -2.47 12.09 13.18
C GLU A 70 -3.68 11.39 12.57
N TRP A 71 -3.75 10.07 12.72
CA TRP A 71 -4.95 9.30 12.39
C TRP A 71 -6.00 9.55 13.46
N GLN A 72 -7.11 10.17 13.09
CA GLN A 72 -8.25 10.42 13.97
C GLN A 72 -9.39 9.47 13.66
N LYS A 73 -9.99 8.92 14.71
CA LYS A 73 -11.19 8.10 14.63
C LYS A 73 -12.40 9.01 14.39
N MET A 74 -13.07 8.83 13.26
CA MET A 74 -14.22 9.67 12.87
C MET A 74 -15.56 9.04 13.26
N ARG A 75 -15.56 7.76 13.63
CA ARG A 75 -16.75 6.98 14.00
C ARG A 75 -16.48 6.17 15.26
N GLU A 76 -17.53 5.83 15.99
CA GLU A 76 -17.40 4.92 17.14
C GLU A 76 -16.98 3.51 16.68
N ARG A 77 -17.49 3.05 15.54
CA ARG A 77 -17.23 1.73 14.95
C ARG A 77 -16.27 1.82 13.76
N ASN A 78 -15.20 1.02 13.79
CA ASN A 78 -14.13 0.95 12.78
C ASN A 78 -13.55 -0.47 12.63
N GLU A 79 -14.28 -1.49 13.07
CA GLU A 79 -13.82 -2.87 13.16
C GLU A 79 -13.41 -3.43 11.79
N ALA A 80 -14.08 -2.99 10.72
CA ALA A 80 -13.72 -3.35 9.34
C ALA A 80 -12.31 -2.85 8.95
N LEU A 81 -11.96 -1.60 9.30
CA LEU A 81 -10.63 -1.06 9.05
C LEU A 81 -9.58 -1.80 9.88
N ASP A 82 -9.83 -1.99 11.17
CA ASP A 82 -8.89 -2.66 12.07
C ASP A 82 -8.64 -4.10 11.64
N THR A 83 -9.69 -4.83 11.25
CA THR A 83 -9.59 -6.19 10.72
C THR A 83 -8.70 -6.24 9.47
N ARG A 84 -8.90 -5.31 8.52
CA ARG A 84 -8.06 -5.23 7.32
C ARG A 84 -6.61 -4.91 7.64
N VAL A 85 -6.37 -3.96 8.55
CA VAL A 85 -5.02 -3.57 8.98
C VAL A 85 -4.30 -4.76 9.62
N TYR A 86 -4.99 -5.52 10.47
CA TYR A 86 -4.43 -6.74 11.05
C TYR A 86 -4.18 -7.84 10.03
N ALA A 87 -5.11 -8.09 9.11
CA ALA A 87 -4.90 -9.06 8.04
C ALA A 87 -3.68 -8.68 7.16
N ARG A 88 -3.53 -7.40 6.82
CA ARG A 88 -2.38 -6.91 6.05
C ARG A 88 -1.08 -7.05 6.83
N ALA A 89 -1.09 -6.74 8.12
CA ALA A 89 0.06 -6.94 8.99
C ALA A 89 0.46 -8.42 9.10
N ALA A 90 -0.51 -9.32 9.25
CA ALA A 90 -0.26 -10.75 9.27
C ALA A 90 0.37 -11.22 7.95
N ALA A 91 -0.13 -10.74 6.80
CA ALA A 91 0.47 -11.02 5.50
C ALA A 91 1.91 -10.50 5.39
N TRP A 92 2.19 -9.32 5.93
CA TRP A 92 3.55 -8.76 5.97
C TRP A 92 4.50 -9.59 6.84
N ILE A 93 4.06 -10.00 8.04
CA ILE A 93 4.82 -10.87 8.95
C ILE A 93 5.09 -12.23 8.30
N LEU A 94 4.08 -12.80 7.63
CA LEU A 94 4.20 -14.04 6.87
C LEU A 94 5.19 -13.90 5.69
N GLY A 95 5.47 -12.68 5.25
CA GLY A 95 6.34 -12.40 4.12
C GLY A 95 5.68 -12.57 2.77
N ALA A 96 4.34 -12.49 2.73
CA ALA A 96 3.55 -12.71 1.52
C ALA A 96 3.95 -11.80 0.35
N ASP A 97 4.44 -10.59 0.65
CA ASP A 97 4.95 -9.63 -0.36
C ASP A 97 6.15 -10.15 -1.16
N ARG A 98 6.80 -11.22 -0.69
CA ARG A 98 7.98 -11.85 -1.32
C ARG A 98 7.67 -13.20 -1.93
N PHE A 99 6.40 -13.63 -1.90
CA PHE A 99 6.02 -14.92 -2.45
C PHE A 99 6.11 -14.89 -3.97
N ASP A 100 6.76 -15.91 -4.52
CA ASP A 100 6.76 -16.18 -5.94
C ASP A 100 5.54 -17.04 -6.31
N GLU A 101 5.32 -17.18 -7.62
CA GLU A 101 4.24 -18.00 -8.18
C GLU A 101 4.24 -19.44 -7.65
N ARG A 102 5.42 -19.99 -7.35
CA ARG A 102 5.56 -21.35 -6.84
C ARG A 102 4.97 -21.47 -5.43
N ILE A 103 5.26 -20.52 -4.55
CA ILE A 103 4.68 -20.48 -3.20
C ILE A 103 3.17 -20.30 -3.27
N TRP A 104 2.67 -19.39 -4.13
CA TRP A 104 1.22 -19.20 -4.31
C TRP A 104 0.52 -20.48 -4.74
N ARG A 105 1.05 -21.19 -5.76
CA ARG A 105 0.50 -22.48 -6.20
C ARG A 105 0.50 -23.55 -5.12
N GLN A 106 1.50 -23.55 -4.25
CA GLN A 106 1.55 -24.48 -3.13
C GLN A 106 0.44 -24.17 -2.11
N LEU A 107 0.21 -22.90 -1.81
CA LEU A 107 -0.85 -22.45 -0.90
C LEU A 107 -2.24 -22.72 -1.47
N GLU A 108 -2.45 -22.49 -2.77
CA GLU A 108 -3.70 -22.82 -3.46
C GLU A 108 -4.04 -24.32 -3.36
N LYS A 109 -3.05 -25.19 -3.60
CA LYS A 109 -3.21 -26.64 -3.43
C LYS A 109 -3.55 -27.03 -1.99
N GLN A 110 -2.93 -26.39 -1.01
CA GLN A 110 -3.24 -26.63 0.41
C GLN A 110 -4.64 -26.14 0.80
N ALA A 111 -5.10 -25.03 0.21
CA ALA A 111 -6.42 -24.47 0.42
C ALA A 111 -7.52 -25.19 -0.38
N GLY A 112 -7.17 -26.06 -1.32
CA GLY A 112 -8.12 -26.72 -2.22
C GLY A 112 -8.76 -25.76 -3.23
N VAL A 113 -8.09 -24.67 -3.57
CA VAL A 113 -8.57 -23.66 -4.52
C VAL A 113 -7.93 -23.91 -5.88
N GLU A 114 -8.76 -24.11 -6.90
CA GLU A 114 -8.32 -24.17 -8.30
C GLU A 114 -8.53 -22.81 -8.95
N THR A 115 -7.46 -22.02 -9.09
CA THR A 115 -7.52 -20.73 -9.80
C THR A 115 -7.32 -20.94 -11.30
N ALA A 116 -8.30 -20.56 -12.12
CA ALA A 116 -8.14 -20.55 -13.58
C ALA A 116 -7.11 -19.49 -13.99
N ILE A 117 -6.13 -19.87 -14.81
CA ILE A 117 -5.08 -18.95 -15.28
C ILE A 117 -5.69 -17.97 -16.27
N ALA A 118 -5.99 -16.74 -15.83
CA ALA A 118 -6.12 -15.62 -16.75
C ALA A 118 -4.71 -15.24 -17.23
N VAL A 119 -4.24 -15.88 -18.29
CA VAL A 119 -3.01 -15.45 -18.98
C VAL A 119 -3.32 -14.13 -19.68
N SER A 120 -3.20 -13.03 -18.95
CA SER A 120 -3.06 -11.69 -19.49
C SER A 120 -2.05 -10.94 -18.63
N LYS A 121 -0.85 -11.50 -18.53
CA LYS A 121 0.32 -10.68 -18.26
C LYS A 121 0.67 -10.02 -19.59
N VAL A 122 -0.05 -8.95 -19.93
CA VAL A 122 0.56 -7.91 -20.77
C VAL A 122 1.74 -7.45 -19.92
N GLU A 123 2.94 -7.85 -20.31
CA GLU A 123 4.16 -7.34 -19.74
C GLU A 123 4.03 -5.81 -19.74
N PRO A 124 4.01 -5.14 -18.58
CA PRO A 124 3.87 -3.70 -18.59
C PRO A 124 5.06 -3.18 -19.39
N GLU A 125 4.78 -2.49 -20.51
CA GLU A 125 5.79 -1.63 -21.12
C GLU A 125 6.40 -0.84 -19.96
N LYS A 126 7.71 -0.97 -19.77
CA LYS A 126 8.45 -0.23 -18.76
C LYS A 126 7.92 1.20 -18.81
N PRO A 127 7.28 1.72 -17.74
CA PRO A 127 6.84 3.10 -17.78
C PRO A 127 8.08 3.90 -18.12
N THR A 128 8.04 4.64 -19.23
CA THR A 128 9.06 5.63 -19.53
C THR A 128 9.08 6.50 -18.29
N ALA A 129 10.15 6.38 -17.49
CA ALA A 129 10.26 7.09 -16.23
C ALA A 129 9.89 8.55 -16.52
N PRO A 130 9.03 9.22 -15.73
CA PRO A 130 8.90 10.65 -15.86
C PRO A 130 10.32 11.18 -15.66
N GLN A 131 10.90 11.68 -16.75
CA GLN A 131 12.24 12.22 -16.76
C GLN A 131 12.11 13.55 -16.04
N ALA A 132 12.10 13.50 -14.70
CA ALA A 132 12.32 14.67 -13.88
C ALA A 132 13.58 15.31 -14.43
N GLY A 133 13.43 16.56 -14.92
CA GLY A 133 14.47 17.25 -15.68
C GLY A 133 15.82 17.01 -15.03
N GLN A 134 16.81 16.56 -15.84
CA GLN A 134 18.17 16.42 -15.35
C GLN A 134 18.57 17.76 -14.74
N VAL A 135 18.79 17.77 -13.42
CA VAL A 135 19.42 18.91 -12.76
C VAL A 135 20.87 18.91 -13.23
N THR A 136 21.13 19.58 -14.35
CA THR A 136 22.46 19.85 -14.88
C THR A 136 23.11 20.96 -14.07
N THR A 137 23.27 20.76 -12.77
CA THR A 137 24.23 21.55 -12.00
C THR A 137 25.55 20.79 -11.95
N PRO A 138 26.66 21.35 -12.43
CA PRO A 138 27.94 20.67 -12.37
C PRO A 138 28.31 20.43 -10.91
N ARG A 139 28.37 19.16 -10.52
CA ARG A 139 28.83 18.73 -9.20
C ARG A 139 30.31 19.14 -9.07
N ARG A 140 30.58 20.22 -8.34
CA ARG A 140 31.97 20.59 -7.97
C ARG A 140 32.57 19.43 -7.18
N ARG A 141 33.48 18.68 -7.82
CA ARG A 141 34.33 17.70 -7.14
C ARG A 141 35.30 18.47 -6.25
N GLY A 142 35.27 18.20 -4.95
CA GLY A 142 36.27 18.68 -4.02
C GLY A 142 35.72 19.04 -2.65
N TRP A 143 35.27 18.05 -1.88
CA TRP A 143 35.24 18.20 -0.42
C TRP A 143 36.39 17.37 0.13
N LYS A 144 37.44 18.04 0.61
CA LYS A 144 38.54 17.40 1.33
C LYS A 144 38.00 17.02 2.71
N ILE A 145 38.01 15.72 3.02
CA ILE A 145 37.72 15.21 4.36
C ILE A 145 38.93 15.57 5.22
N SER A 146 38.76 16.50 6.15
CA SER A 146 39.75 16.79 7.19
C SER A 146 39.51 15.83 8.35
N THR A 147 40.42 14.90 8.57
CA THR A 147 40.45 14.06 9.78
C THR A 147 41.03 14.88 10.94
N PRO A 148 40.31 15.06 12.06
CA PRO A 148 40.82 15.78 13.22
C PRO A 148 41.86 14.95 13.99
N LYS A 149 42.88 15.65 14.51
CA LYS A 149 44.17 15.13 14.97
C LYS A 149 44.20 14.69 16.43
N TYR A 150 43.19 13.95 16.90
CA TYR A 150 43.12 13.42 18.28
C TYR A 150 42.78 11.92 18.34
N MET A 151 43.04 11.19 17.26
CA MET A 151 43.00 9.72 17.21
C MET A 151 44.41 9.14 16.91
N GLU A 152 45.43 9.72 17.53
CA GLU A 152 46.73 9.07 17.78
C GLU A 152 46.95 8.98 19.30
#